data_AF-A0A973HJR3-F1
#
_entry.id   AF-A0A973HJR3-F1
#
_cell.length_a   1.000
_cell.length_b   1.000
_cell.length_c   1.000
_cell.angle_alpha   90.00
_cell.angle_beta   90.00
_cell.angle_gamma   90.00
#
_symmetry.space_group_name_H-M   'P 1'
#
loop_
_entity.id
_entity.type
_entity.pdbx_description
1 polymer ?
#
loop_
_entity_poly.entity_id
_entity_poly.type
_entity_poly.pdbx_seq_one_letter_code
_entity_poly.pdbx_strand_id
1 'polypeptide(L)'
;MEVQKLSNLKQLTADWEKDRAAWLKSEVPRMLTVCLLTCSLLYGFSFFVPDNSYLLGGIILSLLLLLPLLYTSYPKKPSQADVDANVSLRRAFDMDATVSDEK
;
A
#
# COMPACT_ATOMS: atom_id res chain seq x y z
N MET A 1 -14.00 3.89 28.91
CA MET A 1 -13.71 3.76 27.47
C MET A 1 -14.98 4.12 26.72
N GLU A 2 -14.92 5.08 25.79
CA GLU A 2 -16.03 5.29 24.86
C GLU A 2 -16.02 4.14 23.85
N VAL A 3 -17.07 3.33 23.85
CA VAL A 3 -17.21 2.23 22.91
C VAL A 3 -17.59 2.81 21.56
N GLN A 4 -16.62 2.95 20.65
CA GLN A 4 -16.88 3.41 19.28
C GLN A 4 -17.77 2.41 18.56
N LYS A 5 -18.78 2.81 17.78
CA LYS A 5 -19.63 1.86 17.02
C LYS A 5 -18.86 1.16 15.89
N LEU A 6 -19.35 0.01 15.44
CA LEU A 6 -18.74 -0.73 14.34
C LEU A 6 -19.16 -0.11 12.99
N SER A 7 -18.19 0.23 12.15
CA SER A 7 -18.41 0.76 10.79
C SER A 7 -18.86 -0.34 9.83
N ASN A 8 -19.79 -0.05 8.92
CA ASN A 8 -20.19 -0.98 7.87
C ASN A 8 -19.09 -1.14 6.79
N LEU A 9 -19.22 -2.17 5.95
CA LEU A 9 -18.27 -2.45 4.86
C LEU A 9 -18.13 -1.25 3.91
N LYS A 10 -19.21 -0.49 3.67
CA LYS A 10 -19.19 0.68 2.79
C LYS A 10 -18.29 1.78 3.36
N GLN A 11 -18.40 2.07 4.65
CA GLN A 11 -17.60 3.07 5.34
C GLN A 11 -16.13 2.65 5.39
N LEU A 12 -15.85 1.39 5.72
CA LEU A 12 -14.48 0.85 5.65
C LEU A 12 -13.89 0.96 4.24
N THR A 13 -14.70 0.69 3.21
CA THR A 13 -14.25 0.82 1.82
C THR A 13 -13.97 2.27 1.46
N ALA A 14 -14.82 3.21 1.88
CA ALA A 14 -14.63 4.64 1.64
C ALA A 14 -13.37 5.20 2.33
N ASP A 15 -13.09 4.75 3.56
CA ASP A 15 -11.87 5.14 4.25
C ASP A 15 -10.63 4.49 3.62
N TRP A 16 -10.72 3.22 3.19
CA TRP A 16 -9.66 2.59 2.40
C TRP A 16 -9.38 3.34 1.08
N GLU A 17 -10.39 3.86 0.40
CA GLU A 17 -10.20 4.66 -0.82
C GLU A 17 -9.41 5.95 -0.55
N LYS A 18 -9.68 6.63 0.58
CA LYS A 18 -8.92 7.80 1.00
C LYS A 18 -7.48 7.44 1.34
N ASP A 19 -7.27 6.37 2.10
CA ASP A 19 -5.94 5.91 2.51
C ASP A 19 -5.12 5.47 1.29
N ARG A 20 -5.75 4.77 0.35
CA ARG A 20 -5.14 4.40 -0.94
C ARG A 20 -4.74 5.64 -1.75
N ALA A 21 -5.60 6.65 -1.83
CA ALA A 21 -5.29 7.88 -2.54
C ALA A 21 -4.13 8.63 -1.89
N ALA A 22 -4.10 8.70 -0.55
CA ALA A 22 -2.99 9.29 0.20
C ALA A 22 -1.69 8.52 -0.02
N TRP A 23 -1.74 7.18 0.05
CA TRP A 23 -0.59 6.30 -0.22
C TRP A 23 -0.07 6.50 -1.65
N LEU A 24 -0.94 6.52 -2.65
CA LEU A 24 -0.54 6.77 -4.05
C LEU A 24 0.14 8.13 -4.19
N LYS A 25 -0.41 9.17 -3.55
CA LYS A 25 0.15 10.51 -3.59
C LYS A 25 1.53 10.61 -2.94
N SER A 26 1.81 9.82 -1.90
CA SER A 26 3.14 9.78 -1.26
C SER A 26 4.13 8.87 -1.98
N GLU A 27 3.68 7.72 -2.48
CA GLU A 27 4.57 6.66 -2.95
C GLU A 27 4.95 6.82 -4.43
N VAL A 28 4.04 7.34 -5.28
CA VAL A 28 4.33 7.60 -6.70
C VAL A 28 5.50 8.59 -6.88
N PRO A 29 5.56 9.72 -6.16
CA PRO A 29 6.72 10.61 -6.23
C PRO A 29 8.02 9.97 -5.76
N ARG A 30 7.98 9.11 -4.72
CA ARG A 30 9.16 8.37 -4.26
C ARG A 30 9.68 7.41 -5.31
N MET A 31 8.79 6.61 -5.91
CA MET A 31 9.15 5.68 -6.98
C MET A 31 9.76 6.40 -8.18
N LEU A 32 9.15 7.53 -8.60
CA LEU A 32 9.69 8.37 -9.67
C LEU A 32 11.09 8.90 -9.33
N THR A 33 11.29 9.35 -8.10
CA THR A 33 12.60 9.86 -7.65
C THR A 33 13.67 8.79 -7.68
N VAL A 34 13.36 7.59 -7.17
CA VAL A 34 14.27 6.44 -7.20
C VAL A 34 14.57 6.03 -8.65
N CYS A 35 13.55 5.96 -9.51
CA CYS A 35 13.71 5.60 -10.91
C CYS A 35 14.62 6.60 -11.65
N LEU A 36 14.39 7.91 -11.49
CA LEU A 36 15.22 8.95 -12.09
C LEU A 36 16.67 8.87 -11.60
N LEU A 37 16.89 8.70 -10.28
CA LEU A 37 18.21 8.50 -9.71
C LEU A 37 18.92 7.27 -10.31
N THR A 38 18.23 6.14 -10.40
CA THR A 38 18.80 4.92 -10.99
C THR A 38 19.15 5.11 -12.46
N CYS A 39 18.30 5.76 -13.25
CA CYS A 39 18.57 6.08 -14.65
C CYS A 39 19.77 7.02 -14.80
N SER A 40 19.90 8.05 -13.95
CA SER A 40 21.04 8.95 -13.97
C SER A 40 22.35 8.24 -13.61
N LEU A 41 22.34 7.35 -12.62
CA LEU A 41 23.51 6.56 -12.23
C LEU A 41 23.93 5.59 -13.35
N LEU A 42 22.96 4.90 -13.95
CA LEU A 42 23.18 3.98 -15.06
C LEU A 42 23.74 4.70 -16.29
N TYR A 43 23.24 5.89 -16.61
CA TYR A 43 23.78 6.74 -17.66
C TYR A 43 25.21 7.22 -17.34
N GLY A 44 25.51 7.57 -16.09
CA GLY A 44 26.88 7.89 -15.67
C GLY A 44 27.82 6.69 -15.81
N PHE A 45 27.34 5.49 -15.50
CA PHE A 45 28.12 4.26 -15.54
C PHE A 45 28.43 3.78 -16.96
N SER A 46 27.56 4.07 -17.93
CA SER A 46 27.78 3.69 -19.34
C SER A 46 28.96 4.40 -20.00
N PHE A 47 29.45 5.51 -19.43
CA PHE A 47 30.71 6.14 -19.87
C PHE A 47 31.95 5.31 -19.51
N PHE A 48 31.87 4.44 -18.50
CA PHE A 48 33.00 3.67 -17.99
C PHE A 48 32.99 2.21 -18.46
N VAL A 49 31.83 1.69 -18.86
CA VAL A 49 31.70 0.31 -19.33
C VAL A 49 31.07 0.29 -20.73
N PRO A 50 31.80 -0.18 -21.76
CA PRO A 50 31.37 -0.08 -23.16
C PRO A 50 30.26 -1.07 -23.56
N ASP A 51 30.03 -2.12 -22.77
CA ASP A 51 28.86 -2.98 -22.93
C ASP A 51 27.62 -2.27 -22.34
N ASN A 52 26.41 -2.59 -22.79
CA ASN A 52 25.16 -2.06 -22.23
C ASN A 52 24.26 -3.18 -21.68
N SER A 53 24.68 -4.44 -21.80
CA SER A 53 23.92 -5.62 -21.37
C SER A 53 23.58 -5.62 -19.87
N TYR A 54 24.46 -5.07 -19.02
CA TYR A 54 24.24 -4.95 -17.57
C TYR A 54 23.17 -3.91 -17.21
N LEU A 55 22.86 -2.95 -18.09
CA LEU A 55 21.82 -1.95 -17.83
C LEU A 55 20.45 -2.61 -17.71
N LEU A 56 20.14 -3.53 -18.63
CA LEU A 56 18.88 -4.27 -18.64
C LEU A 56 18.78 -5.18 -17.40
N GLY A 57 19.87 -5.87 -17.06
CA GLY A 57 19.95 -6.70 -15.85
C GLY A 57 19.77 -5.90 -14.56
N GLY A 58 20.38 -4.72 -14.47
CA GLY A 58 20.25 -3.81 -13.33
C GLY A 58 18.81 -3.29 -13.15
N ILE A 59 18.13 -2.95 -14.25
CA ILE A 59 16.72 -2.52 -14.22
C ILE A 59 15.82 -3.67 -13.74
N ILE A 60 15.99 -4.87 -14.28
CA ILE A 60 15.20 -6.05 -13.89
C ILE A 60 15.40 -6.36 -12.40
N LEU A 61 16.64 -6.34 -11.92
CA LEU A 61 16.96 -6.61 -10.52
C LEU A 61 16.38 -5.54 -9.59
N SER A 62 16.42 -4.27 -10.01
CA SER A 62 15.82 -3.15 -9.26
C SER A 62 14.31 -3.29 -9.15
N LEU A 63 13.62 -3.70 -10.24
CA LEU A 63 12.18 -3.96 -10.22
C LEU A 63 11.81 -5.13 -9.31
N LEU A 64 12.59 -6.21 -9.34
CA LEU A 64 12.37 -7.38 -8.47
C LEU A 64 12.52 -7.03 -6.97
N LEU A 65 13.40 -6.10 -6.63
CA LEU A 65 13.58 -5.63 -5.25
C LEU A 65 12.50 -4.62 -4.82
N LEU A 66 12.01 -3.80 -5.74
CA LEU A 66 10.96 -2.80 -5.47
C LEU A 66 9.57 -3.43 -5.31
N LEU A 67 9.22 -4.43 -6.11
CA LEU A 67 7.88 -5.04 -6.10
C LEU A 67 7.42 -5.55 -4.71
N PRO A 68 8.25 -6.27 -3.92
CA PRO A 68 7.88 -6.69 -2.57
C PRO A 68 7.63 -5.54 -1.60
N LEU A 69 8.42 -4.46 -1.69
CA LEU A 69 8.26 -3.26 -0.87
C LEU A 69 6.94 -2.55 -1.19
N LEU A 70 6.55 -2.53 -2.46
CA LEU A 70 5.27 -1.97 -2.89
C LEU A 70 4.08 -2.83 -2.46
N TYR A 71 4.22 -4.15 -2.56
CA TYR A 71 3.17 -5.06 -2.13
C TYR A 71 2.91 -4.98 -0.63
N THR A 72 3.95 -4.88 0.18
CA THR A 72 3.84 -4.83 1.65
C THR A 72 3.35 -3.48 2.17
N SER A 73 3.62 -2.39 1.46
CA SER A 73 3.19 -1.05 1.85
C SER A 73 1.78 -0.68 1.32
N TYR A 74 1.28 -1.38 0.31
CA TYR A 74 -0.03 -1.08 -0.27
C TYR A 74 -1.17 -1.36 0.72
N PRO A 75 -2.11 -0.40 0.93
CA PRO A 75 -3.22 -0.60 1.85
C PRO A 75 -4.13 -1.73 1.40
N LYS A 76 -4.31 -2.73 2.27
CA LYS A 76 -5.15 -3.90 2.00
C LYS A 76 -6.62 -3.49 1.92
N LYS A 77 -7.30 -3.93 0.87
CA LYS A 77 -8.74 -3.67 0.71
C LYS A 77 -9.53 -4.41 1.81
N PRO A 78 -10.43 -3.72 2.54
CA PRO A 78 -11.26 -4.35 3.56
C PRO A 78 -12.28 -5.29 2.93
N SER A 79 -12.60 -6.35 3.66
CA SER A 79 -13.52 -7.42 3.26
C SER A 79 -14.60 -7.64 4.32
N GLN A 80 -15.66 -8.37 3.97
CA GLN A 80 -16.72 -8.72 4.93
C GLN A 80 -16.17 -9.52 6.12
N ALA A 81 -15.15 -10.35 5.90
CA ALA A 81 -14.48 -11.09 6.97
C ALA A 81 -13.83 -10.17 8.00
N ASP A 82 -13.37 -8.98 7.60
CA ASP A 82 -12.79 -7.99 8.53
C ASP A 82 -13.87 -7.32 9.40
N VAL A 83 -15.08 -7.16 8.86
CA VAL A 83 -16.25 -6.70 9.62
C VAL A 83 -16.64 -7.77 10.65
N ASP A 84 -16.77 -9.02 10.21
CA ASP A 84 -17.19 -10.14 11.05
C ASP A 84 -16.17 -10.43 12.18
N ALA A 85 -14.87 -10.31 11.87
CA ALA A 85 -13.80 -10.42 12.87
C ALA A 85 -13.92 -9.33 13.95
N ASN A 86 -14.17 -8.08 13.56
CA ASN A 86 -14.34 -6.98 14.52
C ASN A 86 -15.62 -7.16 15.37
N VAL A 87 -16.71 -7.67 14.79
CA VAL A 87 -17.92 -8.02 15.54
C VAL A 87 -17.63 -9.10 16.57
N SER A 88 -16.88 -10.14 16.18
CA SER A 88 -16.53 -11.24 17.09
C SER A 88 -15.65 -10.77 18.26
N LEU A 89 -14.67 -9.90 17.99
CA LEU A 89 -13.80 -9.30 19.01
C LEU A 89 -14.61 -8.43 19.97
N ARG A 90 -15.50 -7.58 19.47
CA ARG A 90 -16.34 -6.72 20.31
C ARG A 90 -17.26 -7.51 21.22
N ARG A 91 -17.88 -8.57 20.69
CA ARG A 91 -18.68 -9.50 21.52
C ARG A 91 -17.83 -10.19 22.58
N ALA A 92 -16.60 -10.57 22.26
CA ALA A 92 -15.69 -11.20 23.22
C ALA A 92 -15.27 -10.26 24.36
N PHE A 93 -15.24 -8.95 24.13
CA PHE A 93 -14.91 -7.92 25.11
C PHE A 93 -16.14 -7.18 25.67
N ASP A 94 -17.34 -7.73 25.49
CA ASP A 94 -18.62 -7.16 25.96
C ASP A 94 -18.85 -5.70 25.51
N MET A 95 -18.38 -5.38 24.31
CA MET A 95 -18.53 -4.07 23.67
C MET A 95 -19.72 -4.07 22.68
N ASP A 96 -20.33 -2.90 22.50
CA ASP A 96 -21.37 -2.67 21.48
C ASP A 96 -20.91 -3.16 20.09
N ALA A 97 -21.73 -4.03 19.50
CA ALA A 97 -21.49 -4.75 18.26
C ALA A 97 -22.45 -4.30 17.13
N THR A 98 -23.13 -3.16 17.30
CA THR A 98 -24.03 -2.62 16.27
C THR A 98 -23.26 -2.09 15.06
N VAL A 99 -23.71 -2.47 13.86
CA VAL A 99 -23.20 -1.98 12.57
C VAL A 99 -23.93 -0.67 12.23
N SER A 100 -23.20 0.41 11.98
CA SER A 100 -23.78 1.66 11.48
C SER A 100 -24.23 1.48 10.03
N ASP A 101 -25.54 1.33 9.82
CA ASP A 101 -26.19 1.70 8.57
C ASP A 101 -26.85 3.07 8.81
N GLU A 102 -26.12 4.15 8.54
CA GLU A 102 -26.78 5.44 8.37
C GLU A 102 -27.63 5.40 7.10
N LYS A 103 -28.93 5.66 7.30
CA LYS A 103 -30.00 5.75 6.30
C LYS A 103 -29.72 6.79 5.22
#